data_AF-A0A519HPR1-F1
#
_entry.id   AF-A0A519HPR1-F1
#
_cell.length_a   1.000
_cell.length_b   1.000
_cell.length_c   1.000
_cell.angle_alpha   90.00
_cell.angle_beta   90.00
_cell.angle_gamma   90.00
#
_symmetry.space_group_name_H-M   'P 1'
#
loop_
_entity.id
_entity.type
_entity.pdbx_description
1 polymer ?
#
loop_
_entity_poly.entity_id
_entity_poly.type
_entity_poly.pdbx_seq_one_letter_code
_entity_poly.pdbx_strand_id
1 'polypeptide(L)' 'MHRCRDCETPLQEGRNWHASYAARTYRHCMECARAYSRQRYGRLKPGAKQRKPVTARARAVRDRAAIAQKRRDEREG' A
#
# COMPACT_ATOMS: atom_id res chain seq x y z
N MET A 1 16.55 -24.31 -7.55
CA MET A 1 15.52 -23.69 -6.68
C MET A 1 16.15 -22.48 -5.99
N HIS A 2 15.69 -21.25 -6.27
CA HIS A 2 16.27 -20.04 -5.67
C HIS A 2 15.64 -19.76 -4.30
N ARG A 3 16.39 -19.12 -3.38
CA ARG A 3 15.89 -18.65 -2.09
C ARG A 3 16.05 -17.13 -1.96
N CYS A 4 15.15 -16.50 -1.23
CA CYS A 4 15.26 -15.08 -0.89
C CYS A 4 16.54 -14.84 -0.09
N ARG A 5 17.28 -13.78 -0.40
CA ARG A 5 18.52 -13.42 0.29
C ARG A 5 18.30 -12.96 1.73
N ASP A 6 17.14 -12.35 2.02
CA ASP A 6 16.88 -11.77 3.34
C ASP A 6 16.12 -12.72 4.27
N CYS A 7 15.09 -13.41 3.75
CA CYS A 7 14.19 -14.23 4.57
C CYS A 7 14.26 -15.73 4.24
N GLU A 8 15.20 -16.13 3.38
CA GLU A 8 15.47 -17.52 2.97
C GLU A 8 14.29 -18.30 2.35
N THR A 9 13.14 -17.66 2.19
CA THR A 9 11.93 -18.26 1.62
C THR A 9 12.20 -18.77 0.20
N PRO A 10 11.71 -19.97 -0.17
CA PRO A 10 11.82 -20.47 -1.53
C PRO A 10 11.16 -19.52 -2.52
N LEU A 11 11.90 -19.13 -3.56
CA LEU A 11 11.40 -18.26 -4.61
C LEU A 11 10.68 -19.10 -5.67
N GLN A 12 9.42 -18.77 -5.89
CA GLN A 12 8.52 -19.34 -6.87
C GLN A 12 8.11 -18.24 -7.84
N GLU A 13 8.55 -18.39 -9.09
CA GLU A 13 8.20 -17.47 -10.16
C GLU A 13 6.67 -17.39 -10.33
N GLY A 14 6.15 -16.18 -10.49
CA GLY A 14 4.70 -15.93 -10.64
C GLY A 14 3.91 -15.96 -9.33
N ARG A 15 4.50 -16.37 -8.21
CA ARG A 15 3.83 -16.43 -6.90
C ARG A 15 4.39 -15.44 -5.88
N ASN A 16 5.64 -15.64 -5.46
CA ASN A 16 6.33 -14.77 -4.50
C ASN A 16 7.63 -14.17 -5.07
N TRP A 17 7.89 -14.39 -6.36
CA TRP A 17 9.04 -13.88 -7.09
C TRP A 17 8.62 -13.51 -8.52
N HIS A 18 9.02 -12.33 -9.00
CA HIS A 18 8.61 -11.82 -10.31
C HIS A 18 9.51 -12.40 -11.41
N ALA A 19 8.96 -12.74 -12.58
CA ALA A 19 9.75 -13.29 -13.70
C ALA A 19 10.89 -12.35 -14.13
N SER A 20 10.63 -11.04 -14.12
CA SER A 20 11.65 -10.00 -14.38
C SER A 20 12.78 -9.97 -13.36
N TYR A 21 12.59 -10.52 -12.16
CA TYR A 21 13.63 -10.64 -11.14
C TYR A 21 14.53 -11.85 -11.39
N ALA A 22 13.97 -12.94 -11.91
CA ALA A 22 14.73 -14.10 -12.34
C ALA A 22 15.73 -13.73 -13.46
N ALA A 23 15.29 -12.94 -14.45
CA ALA A 23 16.14 -12.47 -15.55
C ALA A 23 17.31 -11.56 -15.11
N ARG A 24 17.15 -10.83 -13.99
CA ARG A 24 18.15 -9.86 -13.49
C ARG A 24 18.95 -10.36 -12.28
N THR A 25 18.96 -11.67 -12.04
CA THR A 25 19.59 -12.34 -10.87
C THR A 25 19.18 -11.78 -9.50
N TYR A 26 18.04 -11.09 -9.43
CA TYR A 26 17.57 -10.43 -8.22
C TYR A 26 16.91 -11.44 -7.28
N ARG A 27 17.58 -11.77 -6.16
CA ARG A 27 17.17 -12.84 -5.23
C ARG A 27 16.38 -12.34 -4.02
N HIS A 28 15.43 -11.42 -4.19
CA HIS A 28 14.50 -11.07 -3.10
C HIS A 28 13.07 -11.48 -3.47
N CYS A 29 12.35 -12.03 -2.48
CA CYS A 29 10.92 -12.25 -2.62
C CYS A 29 10.19 -10.90 -2.72
N MET A 30 8.99 -10.91 -3.27
CA MET A 30 8.19 -9.69 -3.45
C MET A 30 7.93 -8.96 -2.12
N GLU A 31 7.84 -9.68 -1.01
CA GLU A 31 7.62 -9.08 0.31
C GLU A 31 8.84 -8.28 0.78
N CYS A 32 10.04 -8.87 0.75
CA CYS A 32 11.30 -8.17 1.06
C CYS A 32 11.55 -7.00 0.11
N ALA A 33 11.31 -7.19 -1.20
CA ALA A 33 11.45 -6.13 -2.19
C ALA A 33 10.48 -4.94 -1.92
N ARG A 34 9.26 -5.24 -1.47
CA ARG A 34 8.26 -4.24 -1.09
C ARG A 34 8.62 -3.54 0.21
N ALA A 35 9.15 -4.25 1.21
CA ALA A 35 9.62 -3.69 2.45
C ALA A 35 10.78 -2.70 2.20
N TYR A 36 11.76 -3.10 1.40
CA TYR A 36 12.86 -2.24 0.97
C TYR A 36 12.36 -0.99 0.24
N SER A 37 11.44 -1.17 -0.71
CA SER A 37 10.83 -0.07 -1.46
C SER A 37 10.09 0.90 -0.53
N ARG A 38 9.32 0.41 0.44
CA ARG A 38 8.62 1.26 1.43
C ARG A 38 9.58 2.07 2.28
N GLN A 39 10.64 1.46 2.81
CA GLN A 39 11.66 2.18 3.58
C GLN A 39 12.37 3.23 2.72
N ARG A 40 12.76 2.87 1.48
CA ARG A 40 13.41 3.78 0.55
C ARG A 40 12.49 4.95 0.16
N TYR A 41 11.20 4.70 -0.09
CA TYR A 41 10.23 5.75 -0.42
C TYR A 41 9.97 6.68 0.76
N GLY A 42 9.94 6.14 1.99
CA GLY A 42 9.86 6.94 3.22
C GLY A 42 11.08 7.85 3.42
N ARG A 43 12.28 7.39 3.02
CA ARG A 43 13.51 8.21 3.05
C ARG A 43 13.58 9.24 1.92
N LEU A 44 13.11 8.90 0.71
CA LEU A 44 13.17 9.77 -0.48
C LEU A 44 12.15 10.91 -0.48
N LYS A 45 11.03 10.78 0.23
CA LYS A 45 10.04 11.86 0.41
C LYS A 45 9.83 12.16 1.89
N PRO A 46 10.73 12.94 2.53
CA PRO A 46 10.48 13.44 3.88
C PRO A 46 9.26 14.37 3.80
N GLY A 47 8.09 13.87 4.18
CA GLY A 47 6.81 14.58 4.05
C GLY A 47 5.74 13.86 3.22
N ALA A 48 6.02 12.68 2.64
CA ALA A 48 4.98 11.82 2.11
C ALA A 48 4.05 11.41 3.28
N LYS A 49 2.95 12.15 3.45
CA LYS A 49 1.93 11.85 4.46
C LYS A 49 1.54 10.39 4.29
N GLN A 50 1.88 9.54 5.26
CA GLN A 50 1.28 8.23 5.35
C GLN A 50 -0.23 8.46 5.32
N ARG A 51 -0.90 7.91 4.31
CA ARG A 51 -2.36 7.98 4.25
C ARG A 51 -2.85 7.25 5.50
N LYS A 52 -3.32 8.02 6.49
CA LYS A 52 -3.92 7.44 7.70
C LYS A 52 -5.05 6.53 7.22
N PRO A 53 -5.11 5.25 7.66
CA PRO A 53 -6.23 4.40 7.30
C PRO A 53 -7.51 5.11 7.76
N VAL A 54 -8.44 5.32 6.82
CA VAL A 54 -9.73 5.92 7.16
C VAL A 54 -10.48 4.87 7.99
N THR A 55 -10.60 5.13 9.29
CA THR A 55 -11.35 4.24 10.18
C THR A 55 -12.84 4.28 9.83
N ALA A 56 -13.57 3.20 10.12
CA ALA A 56 -15.02 3.14 9.88
C ALA A 56 -15.76 4.33 10.50
N ARG A 57 -15.34 4.76 11.70
CA ARG A 57 -15.86 5.95 12.39
C ARG A 57 -15.61 7.24 11.59
N ALA A 58 -14.42 7.42 11.02
CA ALA A 58 -14.09 8.60 10.21
C ALA A 58 -14.85 8.65 8.88
N ARG A 59 -15.28 7.49 8.36
CA ARG A 59 -16.18 7.40 7.20
C ARG A 59 -17.60 7.78 7.58
N ALA A 60 -18.14 7.20 8.66
CA ALA A 60 -19.49 7.49 9.14
C ALA A 60 -19.73 8.97 9.50
N VAL A 61 -18.73 9.65 10.06
CA VAL A 61 -18.81 11.09 10.35
C VAL A 61 -18.89 11.92 9.06
N ARG A 62 -18.10 11.57 8.03
CA ARG A 62 -18.17 12.24 6.71
C ARG A 62 -19.50 12.00 6.03
N ASP A 63 -20.01 10.77 6.07
CA ASP A 63 -21.28 10.41 5.44
C ASP A 63 -22.45 11.16 6.11
N ARG A 64 -22.46 11.28 7.45
CA ARG A 64 -23.45 12.11 8.16
C ARG A 64 -23.38 13.58 7.79
N ALA A 65 -22.17 14.14 7.67
CA ALA A 65 -22.00 15.53 7.26
C ALA A 65 -22.52 15.77 5.84
N ALA A 66 -22.25 14.84 4.92
CA ALA A 66 -22.75 14.91 3.54
C ALA A 66 -24.29 14.81 3.48
N ILE A 67 -24.90 13.95 4.27
CA ILE A 67 -26.37 13.84 4.37
C ILE A 67 -26.98 15.12 4.94
N ALA A 68 -26.37 15.70 5.98
CA ALA A 68 -26.84 16.95 6.58
C ALA A 68 -26.75 18.14 5.62
N GLN A 69 -25.69 18.20 4.80
CA GLN A 69 -25.53 19.23 3.78
C GLN A 69 -26.61 19.11 2.70
N LYS A 70 -26.80 17.91 2.15
CA LYS A 70 -27.82 17.65 1.12
C LYS A 70 -29.23 18.06 1.58
N ARG A 71 -29.57 17.78 2.85
CA ARG A 71 -30.86 18.19 3.43
C ARG A 71 -31.03 19.71 3.55
N ARG A 72 -29.95 20.47 3.68
CA ARG A 72 -30.00 21.94 3.67
C ARG A 72 -30.21 22.45 2.24
N ASP A 73 -29.44 21.92 1.30
CA ASP A 73 -29.54 22.28 -0.11
C ASP A 73 -30.96 21.98 -0.67
N GLU A 74 -31.58 20.87 -0.28
CA GLU A 74 -32.98 20.52 -0.64
C GLU A 74 -34.05 21.39 0.05
N ARG A 75 -33.69 22.13 1.10
CA ARG A 75 -34.61 23.00 1.85
C ARG A 75 -34.49 24.47 1.44
N GLU A 76 -33.37 24.85 0.83
CA GLU A 76 -33.08 26.21 0.36
C GLU A 76 -33.31 26.40 -1.14
N GLY A 77 -33.58 25.33 -1.90
CA GLY A 77 -34.00 25.35 -3.31
C GLY A 77 -35.47 25.01 -3.49
#